data_AF-A0A934WQP5-F1
#
_entry.id   AF-A0A934WQP5-F1
#
_cell.length_a   1.000
_cell.length_b   1.000
_cell.length_c   1.000
_cell.angle_alpha   90.00
_cell.angle_beta   90.00
_cell.angle_gamma   90.00
#
_symmetry.space_group_name_H-M   'P 1'
#
loop_
_entity.id
_entity.type
_entity.pdbx_description
1 polymer ?
#
loop_
_entity_poly.entity_id
_entity_poly.type
_entity_poly.pdbx_seq_one_letter_code
_entity_poly.pdbx_strand_id
1 'polypeptide(L)'
;MLALDRLDPYLPALLVALALAAAVVLWRVRSRLLKRAARRRAAGYRLMDYLKAYTAWVDWHRDEPLLHRDPDIDIPAALAQAVQVKDEHFPELSRCMLQLLQTHRELMQYLWEENILRMSHAGQQRPYYADPRYHQLRDTQDAALDTLFLRCRELIGEEHGKWRDTRSDFSFSSGMETPSPPA
;
A
#
# COMPACT_ATOMS: atom_id res chain seq x y z
N MET A 1 -17.17 -14.56 -65.83
CA MET A 1 -18.31 -13.96 -65.11
C MET A 1 -19.22 -14.96 -64.39
N LEU A 2 -19.30 -16.25 -64.78
CA LEU A 2 -20.17 -17.26 -64.13
C LEU A 2 -19.73 -17.79 -62.75
N ALA A 3 -18.55 -17.42 -62.24
CA ALA A 3 -18.03 -17.96 -60.98
C ALA A 3 -18.51 -17.20 -59.73
N LEU A 4 -19.03 -15.98 -59.88
CA LEU A 4 -19.50 -15.15 -58.77
C LEU A 4 -20.93 -15.49 -58.33
N ASP A 5 -21.82 -15.87 -59.26
CA ASP A 5 -23.22 -16.25 -58.95
C ASP A 5 -23.37 -17.50 -58.07
N ARG A 6 -22.34 -18.34 -57.97
CA ARG A 6 -22.36 -19.55 -57.11
C ARG A 6 -22.06 -19.26 -55.64
N LEU A 7 -21.55 -18.07 -55.29
CA LEU A 7 -21.14 -17.75 -53.92
C LEU A 7 -22.24 -17.05 -53.10
N ASP A 8 -23.26 -16.49 -53.74
CA ASP A 8 -24.39 -15.82 -53.09
C ASP A 8 -25.08 -16.63 -51.98
N PRO A 9 -25.34 -17.95 -52.10
CA PRO A 9 -25.98 -18.69 -51.02
C PRO A 9 -25.07 -18.90 -49.79
N TYR A 10 -23.75 -18.81 -49.96
CA TYR A 10 -22.77 -19.02 -48.89
C TYR A 10 -22.33 -17.73 -48.20
N LEU A 11 -22.56 -16.59 -48.84
CA LEU A 11 -22.29 -15.24 -48.33
C LEU A 11 -22.87 -15.01 -46.92
N PRO A 12 -24.15 -15.32 -46.61
CA PRO A 12 -24.68 -15.14 -45.25
C PRO A 12 -24.00 -16.05 -44.23
N ALA A 13 -23.69 -17.30 -44.59
CA ALA A 13 -23.00 -18.24 -43.70
C ALA A 13 -21.56 -17.77 -43.39
N LEU A 14 -20.85 -17.24 -44.39
CA LEU A 14 -19.52 -16.65 -44.21
C LEU A 14 -19.56 -15.42 -43.29
N LEU A 15 -20.54 -14.53 -43.46
CA LEU A 15 -20.70 -13.36 -42.60
C LEU A 15 -20.99 -13.76 -41.14
N VAL A 16 -21.87 -14.75 -40.93
CA VAL A 16 -22.17 -15.28 -39.59
C VAL A 16 -20.92 -15.91 -38.96
N ALA A 17 -20.18 -16.72 -39.71
CA ALA A 17 -18.93 -17.33 -39.23
C ALA A 17 -17.89 -16.28 -38.85
N LEU A 18 -17.75 -15.22 -39.65
CA LEU A 18 -16.81 -14.13 -39.39
C LEU A 18 -17.24 -13.29 -38.18
N ALA A 19 -18.54 -13.02 -38.02
CA ALA A 19 -19.09 -12.35 -36.84
C ALA A 19 -18.85 -13.15 -35.56
N LEU A 20 -19.07 -14.47 -35.59
CA LEU A 20 -18.79 -15.36 -34.45
C LEU A 20 -17.30 -15.39 -34.11
N ALA A 21 -16.43 -15.48 -35.13
CA ALA A 21 -14.98 -15.43 -34.92
C ALA A 21 -14.55 -14.11 -34.28
N ALA A 22 -15.06 -12.97 -34.77
CA ALA A 22 -14.80 -11.66 -34.20
C ALA A 22 -15.30 -11.55 -32.74
N ALA A 23 -16.49 -12.07 -32.44
CA ALA A 23 -17.03 -12.10 -31.08
C ALA A 23 -16.14 -12.91 -30.12
N VAL A 24 -15.64 -14.08 -30.55
CA VAL A 24 -14.72 -14.91 -29.75
C VAL A 24 -13.39 -14.19 -29.50
N VAL A 25 -12.84 -13.52 -30.51
CA VAL A 25 -11.60 -12.73 -30.36
C VAL A 25 -11.81 -11.57 -29.38
N LEU A 26 -12.88 -10.80 -29.54
CA LEU A 26 -13.24 -9.70 -28.63
C LEU A 26 -13.45 -10.18 -27.20
N TRP A 27 -14.13 -11.32 -27.01
CA TRP A 27 -14.31 -11.94 -25.70
C TRP A 27 -12.97 -12.35 -25.07
N ARG A 28 -12.05 -12.93 -25.83
CA ARG A 28 -10.72 -13.30 -25.34
C ARG A 28 -9.88 -12.08 -24.98
N VAL A 29 -9.93 -11.01 -25.78
CA VAL A 29 -9.24 -9.76 -25.46
C VAL A 29 -9.83 -9.15 -24.19
N ARG A 30 -11.16 -9.01 -24.10
CA ARG A 30 -11.85 -8.49 -22.93
C ARG A 30 -11.53 -9.28 -21.67
N SER A 31 -11.61 -10.61 -21.71
CA SER A 31 -11.29 -11.46 -20.55
C SER A 31 -9.83 -11.35 -20.12
N ARG A 32 -8.88 -11.22 -21.06
CA ARG A 32 -7.47 -10.96 -20.71
C ARG A 32 -7.28 -9.60 -20.05
N LEU A 33 -7.94 -8.56 -20.56
CA LEU A 33 -7.90 -7.22 -19.96
C LEU A 33 -8.49 -7.23 -18.55
N LEU A 34 -9.65 -7.87 -18.36
CA LEU A 34 -10.28 -8.01 -17.04
C LEU A 34 -9.39 -8.78 -16.05
N LYS A 35 -8.76 -9.86 -16.50
CA LYS A 35 -7.81 -10.63 -15.66
C LYS A 35 -6.59 -9.82 -15.28
N ARG A 36 -6.03 -9.04 -16.22
CA ARG A 36 -4.89 -8.13 -15.94
C ARG A 36 -5.30 -7.05 -14.94
N ALA A 37 -6.47 -6.44 -15.11
CA ALA A 37 -7.00 -5.44 -14.17
C ALA A 37 -7.22 -6.03 -12.78
N ALA A 38 -7.79 -7.24 -12.68
CA ALA A 38 -7.98 -7.94 -11.41
C ALA A 38 -6.64 -8.24 -10.71
N ARG A 39 -5.62 -8.70 -11.46
CA ARG A 39 -4.28 -8.92 -10.93
C ARG A 39 -3.63 -7.63 -10.44
N ARG A 40 -3.75 -6.54 -11.20
CA ARG A 40 -3.23 -5.22 -10.80
C ARG A 40 -3.91 -4.72 -9.53
N ARG A 41 -5.24 -4.87 -9.40
CA ARG A 41 -5.97 -4.55 -8.16
C ARG A 41 -5.49 -5.37 -6.96
N ALA A 42 -5.37 -6.70 -7.11
CA ALA A 42 -4.86 -7.56 -6.06
C ALA A 42 -3.44 -7.20 -5.64
N ALA A 43 -2.58 -6.84 -6.58
CA ALA A 43 -1.25 -6.31 -6.27
C ALA A 43 -1.31 -4.98 -5.52
N GLY A 44 -2.22 -4.08 -5.89
CA GLY A 44 -2.40 -2.79 -5.21
C GLY A 44 -2.86 -2.96 -3.77
N TYR A 45 -3.83 -3.84 -3.50
CA TYR A 45 -4.23 -4.16 -2.12
C TYR A 45 -3.08 -4.75 -1.31
N ARG A 46 -2.34 -5.71 -1.86
CA ARG A 46 -1.15 -6.27 -1.19
C ARG A 46 -0.11 -5.20 -0.86
N LEU A 47 0.16 -4.28 -1.78
CA LEU A 47 1.06 -3.15 -1.54
C LEU A 47 0.55 -2.31 -0.36
N MET A 48 -0.74 -1.97 -0.34
CA MET A 48 -1.32 -1.19 0.74
C MET A 48 -1.26 -1.92 2.08
N ASP A 49 -1.52 -3.22 2.10
CA ASP A 49 -1.45 -4.04 3.32
C ASP A 49 -0.03 -4.12 3.87
N TYR A 50 0.99 -4.28 3.00
CA TYR A 50 2.39 -4.25 3.43
C TYR A 50 2.81 -2.89 3.99
N LEU A 51 2.34 -1.79 3.40
CA LEU A 51 2.60 -0.45 3.93
C LEU A 51 1.91 -0.22 5.28
N LYS A 52 0.71 -0.75 5.50
CA LYS A 52 0.04 -0.74 6.83
C LYS A 52 0.76 -1.62 7.86
N ALA A 53 1.25 -2.79 7.44
CA ALA A 53 2.06 -3.64 8.31
C ALA A 53 3.37 -2.93 8.69
N TYR A 54 3.96 -2.18 7.76
CA TYR A 54 5.12 -1.32 8.02
C TYR A 54 4.80 -0.22 9.04
N THR A 55 3.67 0.49 8.95
CA THR A 55 3.33 1.50 9.97
C THR A 55 3.15 0.88 11.35
N ALA A 56 2.49 -0.28 11.44
CA ALA A 56 2.35 -0.99 12.70
C ALA A 56 3.70 -1.43 13.28
N TRP A 57 4.64 -1.83 12.42
CA TRP A 57 6.00 -2.17 12.82
C TRP A 57 6.76 -0.95 13.38
N VAL A 58 6.58 0.24 12.79
CA VAL A 58 7.18 1.49 13.28
C VAL A 58 6.60 1.86 14.65
N ASP A 59 5.27 1.77 14.79
CA ASP A 59 4.59 2.07 16.05
C ASP A 59 5.02 1.09 17.16
N TRP A 60 5.25 -0.19 16.84
CA TRP A 60 5.81 -1.17 17.78
C TRP A 60 7.25 -0.81 18.20
N HIS A 61 8.12 -0.41 17.27
CA HIS A 61 9.51 -0.02 17.57
C HIS A 61 9.63 1.27 18.39
N ARG A 62 8.61 2.14 18.36
CA ARG A 62 8.57 3.33 19.19
C ARG A 62 8.53 2.96 20.68
N ASP A 63 7.72 1.98 21.02
CA ASP A 63 7.41 1.65 22.42
C ASP A 63 8.43 0.66 23.02
N GLU A 64 9.11 -0.14 22.19
CA GLU A 64 10.07 -1.14 22.64
C GLU A 64 11.53 -0.62 22.65
N PRO A 65 12.28 -0.76 23.76
CA PRO A 65 13.69 -0.39 23.77
C PRO A 65 14.49 -1.36 22.88
N LEU A 66 15.29 -0.82 21.95
CA LEU A 66 16.08 -1.53 20.93
C LEU A 66 17.29 -2.30 21.50
N LEU A 67 17.08 -3.04 22.59
CA LEU A 67 18.13 -3.69 23.38
C LEU A 67 18.77 -4.91 22.70
N HIS A 68 18.16 -5.45 21.65
CA HIS A 68 18.51 -6.76 21.08
C HIS A 68 18.83 -6.74 19.58
N ARG A 69 18.97 -5.58 18.95
CA ARG A 69 19.17 -5.52 17.50
C ARG A 69 20.58 -5.06 17.17
N ASP A 70 21.27 -5.87 16.35
CA ASP A 70 22.48 -5.45 15.66
C ASP A 70 22.21 -4.12 14.93
N PRO A 71 23.19 -3.21 14.88
CA PRO A 71 23.04 -1.88 14.29
C PRO A 71 22.86 -1.89 12.77
N ASP A 72 22.81 -3.07 12.14
CA ASP A 72 22.38 -3.19 10.76
C ASP A 72 20.89 -2.82 10.68
N ILE A 73 20.67 -1.59 10.21
CA ILE A 73 19.37 -0.96 9.93
C ILE A 73 18.73 -1.72 8.76
N ASP A 74 18.34 -2.96 9.01
CA ASP A 74 17.69 -3.79 8.03
C ASP A 74 16.32 -3.23 7.72
N ILE A 75 16.04 -3.13 6.42
CA ILE A 75 14.73 -2.73 5.93
C ILE A 75 13.69 -3.70 6.48
N PRO A 76 12.60 -3.23 7.11
CA PRO A 76 11.55 -4.09 7.62
C PRO A 76 11.03 -5.02 6.52
N ALA A 77 10.79 -6.30 6.85
CA ALA A 77 10.32 -7.29 5.86
C ALA A 77 9.08 -6.81 5.10
N ALA A 78 8.15 -6.13 5.79
CA ALA A 78 6.97 -5.53 5.17
C ALA A 78 7.32 -4.45 4.14
N LEU A 79 8.31 -3.60 4.45
CA LEU A 79 8.77 -2.56 3.53
C LEU A 79 9.53 -3.15 2.34
N ALA A 80 10.34 -4.18 2.55
CA ALA A 80 11.00 -4.92 1.47
C ALA A 80 9.99 -5.57 0.51
N GLN A 81 8.93 -6.20 1.05
CA GLN A 81 7.85 -6.77 0.25
C GLN A 81 7.06 -5.70 -0.49
N ALA A 82 6.82 -4.53 0.12
CA ALA A 82 6.19 -3.39 -0.54
C ALA A 82 7.03 -2.89 -1.73
N VAL A 83 8.35 -2.78 -1.58
CA VAL A 83 9.28 -2.41 -2.67
C VAL A 83 9.22 -3.44 -3.80
N GLN A 84 9.22 -4.74 -3.49
CA GLN A 84 9.12 -5.80 -4.50
C GLN A 84 7.81 -5.70 -5.29
N VAL A 85 6.66 -5.60 -4.61
CA VAL A 85 5.35 -5.47 -5.29
C VAL A 85 5.30 -4.21 -6.15
N LYS A 86 5.91 -3.11 -5.67
CA LYS A 86 6.03 -1.87 -6.41
C LYS A 86 6.88 -2.05 -7.67
N ASP A 87 8.04 -2.68 -7.59
CA ASP A 87 8.90 -2.93 -8.76
C ASP A 87 8.21 -3.81 -9.82
N GLU A 88 7.47 -4.82 -9.39
CA GLU A 88 6.78 -5.76 -10.28
C GLU A 88 5.52 -5.19 -10.96
N HIS A 89 4.77 -4.33 -10.26
CA HIS A 89 3.42 -3.95 -10.69
C HIS A 89 3.15 -2.45 -10.78
N PHE A 90 3.97 -1.61 -10.13
CA PHE A 90 3.75 -0.17 -10.00
C PHE A 90 5.07 0.63 -10.07
N PRO A 91 5.88 0.48 -11.13
CA PRO A 91 7.15 1.19 -11.26
C PRO A 91 6.98 2.73 -11.21
N GLU A 92 5.80 3.23 -11.53
CA GLU A 92 5.45 4.65 -11.48
C GLU A 92 5.51 5.22 -10.04
N LEU A 93 5.37 4.37 -9.02
CA LEU A 93 5.43 4.75 -7.60
C LEU A 93 6.85 4.87 -7.05
N SER A 94 7.89 4.67 -7.87
CA SER A 94 9.29 4.65 -7.41
C SER A 94 9.72 5.92 -6.70
N ARG A 95 9.30 7.10 -7.19
CA ARG A 95 9.63 8.38 -6.54
C ARG A 95 9.01 8.49 -5.14
N CYS A 96 7.74 8.10 -4.99
CA CYS A 96 7.06 8.15 -3.70
C CYS A 96 7.63 7.11 -2.72
N MET A 97 8.02 5.93 -3.21
CA MET A 97 8.71 4.92 -2.38
C MET A 97 10.08 5.40 -1.90
N LEU A 98 10.86 6.07 -2.76
CA LEU A 98 12.14 6.67 -2.36
C LEU A 98 11.96 7.71 -1.25
N GLN A 99 10.93 8.55 -1.35
CA GLN A 99 10.59 9.50 -0.29
C GLN A 99 10.27 8.78 1.02
N LEU A 100 9.43 7.74 0.97
CA LEU A 100 9.10 6.95 2.16
C LEU A 100 10.34 6.30 2.79
N LEU A 101 11.27 5.78 1.98
CA LEU A 101 12.52 5.16 2.45
C LEU A 101 13.47 6.19 3.08
N GLN A 102 13.53 7.41 2.53
CA GLN A 102 14.28 8.52 3.13
C GLN A 102 13.70 8.89 4.50
N THR A 103 12.38 9.09 4.59
CA THR A 103 11.72 9.38 5.86
C THR A 103 11.87 8.23 6.86
N HIS A 104 11.80 6.98 6.40
CA HIS A 104 12.06 5.80 7.24
C HIS A 104 13.45 5.87 7.87
N ARG A 105 14.48 6.14 7.07
CA ARG A 105 15.86 6.25 7.55
C ARG A 105 15.99 7.34 8.61
N GLU A 106 15.43 8.52 8.36
CA GLU A 106 15.47 9.65 9.32
C GLU A 106 14.75 9.30 10.62
N LEU A 107 13.58 8.67 10.52
CA LEU A 107 12.82 8.22 11.69
C LEU A 107 13.57 7.15 12.49
N MET A 108 14.15 6.15 11.83
CA MET A 108 14.94 5.11 12.50
C MET A 108 16.19 5.67 13.16
N GLN A 109 16.87 6.62 12.50
CA GLN A 109 18.01 7.31 13.08
C GLN A 109 17.60 8.07 14.36
N TYR A 110 16.48 8.80 14.33
CA TYR A 110 15.94 9.48 15.50
C TYR A 110 15.60 8.50 16.64
N LEU A 111 14.89 7.42 16.33
CA LEU A 111 14.52 6.41 17.33
C LEU A 111 15.76 5.75 17.96
N TRP A 112 16.81 5.56 17.18
CA TRP A 112 18.10 5.03 17.64
C TRP A 112 18.85 6.02 18.53
N GLU A 113 18.97 7.29 18.12
CA GLU A 113 19.54 8.38 18.92
C GLU A 113 18.86 8.45 20.31
N GLU A 114 17.52 8.44 20.31
CA GLU A 114 16.73 8.46 21.54
C GLU A 114 16.91 7.19 22.37
N ASN A 115 17.08 6.03 21.73
CA ASN A 115 17.34 4.78 22.45
C ASN A 115 18.69 4.81 23.18
N ILE A 116 19.75 5.32 22.54
CA ILE A 116 21.06 5.52 23.18
C ILE A 116 20.95 6.48 24.37
N LEU A 117 20.21 7.59 24.21
CA LEU A 117 19.98 8.55 25.29
C LEU A 117 19.22 7.90 26.47
N ARG A 118 18.20 7.09 26.18
CA ARG A 118 17.45 6.32 27.19
C ARG A 118 18.32 5.32 27.94
N MET A 119 19.24 4.64 27.25
CA MET A 119 20.17 3.69 27.89
C MET A 119 21.24 4.39 28.73
N SER A 120 21.64 5.61 28.35
CA SER A 120 22.69 6.37 29.06
C SER A 120 22.16 7.17 30.26
N HIS A 121 20.91 7.63 30.23
CA HIS A 121 20.31 8.44 31.30
C HIS A 121 19.24 7.62 32.04
N ALA A 122 19.63 7.02 33.17
CA ALA A 122 18.75 6.20 34.02
C ALA A 122 17.63 6.98 34.76
N GLY A 123 17.41 8.26 34.47
CA GLY A 123 16.46 9.11 35.19
C GLY A 123 15.73 10.08 34.27
N GLN A 124 14.41 9.92 34.17
CA GLN A 124 13.44 10.71 33.39
C GLN A 124 13.44 10.46 31.88
N GLN A 125 12.71 9.42 31.46
CA GLN A 125 12.26 9.27 30.08
C GLN A 125 11.23 10.36 29.76
N ARG A 126 11.57 11.26 28.83
CA ARG A 126 10.57 12.12 28.21
C ARG A 126 9.73 11.26 27.25
N PRO A 127 8.39 11.33 27.31
CA PRO A 127 7.56 10.59 26.37
C PRO A 127 7.75 11.08 24.92
N TYR A 128 7.83 10.16 23.96
CA TYR A 128 7.97 10.42 22.52
C TYR A 128 6.98 11.44 21.97
N TYR A 129 5.73 11.37 22.43
CA TYR A 129 4.66 12.27 21.99
C TYR A 129 4.86 13.73 22.45
N ALA A 130 5.86 14.01 23.28
CA ALA A 130 6.20 15.37 23.69
C ALA A 130 7.37 15.98 22.89
N ASP A 131 7.99 15.23 21.97
CA ASP A 131 9.07 15.74 21.13
C ASP A 131 8.53 16.26 19.77
N PRO A 132 8.66 17.57 19.47
CA PRO A 132 8.23 18.12 18.18
C PRO A 132 8.98 17.52 16.98
N ARG A 133 10.24 17.08 17.13
CA ARG A 133 11.01 16.47 16.04
C ARG A 133 10.41 15.14 15.61
N TYR A 134 9.98 14.32 16.57
CA TYR A 134 9.31 13.06 16.30
C TYR A 134 8.00 13.27 15.51
N HIS A 135 7.17 14.22 15.94
CA HIS A 135 5.91 14.54 15.25
C HIS A 135 6.15 14.99 13.81
N GLN A 136 7.13 15.86 13.59
CA GLN A 136 7.46 16.30 12.23
C GLN A 136 7.86 15.13 11.32
N LEU A 137 8.67 14.19 11.82
CA LEU A 137 9.07 13.00 11.08
C LEU A 137 7.87 12.07 10.82
N ARG A 138 6.99 11.90 11.82
CA ARG A 138 5.79 11.07 11.69
C ARG A 138 4.78 11.67 10.70
N ASP A 139 4.55 12.97 10.75
CA ASP A 139 3.70 13.70 9.80
C ASP A 139 4.24 13.58 8.36
N THR A 140 5.56 13.68 8.20
CA THR A 140 6.22 13.51 6.90
C THR A 140 6.06 12.08 6.38
N GLN A 141 6.14 11.07 7.26
CA GLN A 141 5.95 9.67 6.91
C GLN A 141 4.50 9.40 6.51
N ASP A 142 3.55 9.89 7.28
CA ASP A 142 2.12 9.75 7.01
C ASP A 142 1.74 10.42 5.68
N ALA A 143 2.23 11.63 5.41
CA ALA A 143 2.00 12.31 4.15
C ALA A 143 2.58 11.53 2.93
N ALA A 144 3.75 10.90 3.10
CA ALA A 144 4.34 10.04 2.06
C ALA A 144 3.50 8.76 1.82
N LEU A 145 3.00 8.14 2.90
CA LEU A 145 2.11 6.98 2.82
C LEU A 145 0.76 7.32 2.18
N ASP A 146 0.15 8.43 2.57
CA ASP A 146 -1.11 8.90 1.99
C ASP A 146 -0.96 9.16 0.48
N THR A 147 0.16 9.76 0.07
CA THR A 147 0.48 9.95 -1.34
C THR A 147 0.63 8.61 -2.07
N LEU A 148 1.33 7.64 -1.47
CA LEU A 148 1.48 6.29 -2.03
C LEU A 148 0.13 5.57 -2.15
N PHE A 149 -0.72 5.65 -1.13
CA PHE A 149 -2.05 5.06 -1.15
C PHE A 149 -2.94 5.68 -2.21
N LEU A 150 -2.98 7.01 -2.29
CA LEU A 150 -3.74 7.74 -3.30
C LEU A 150 -3.31 7.32 -4.71
N ARG A 151 -2.01 7.38 -5.01
CA ARG A 151 -1.47 7.00 -6.32
C ARG A 151 -1.67 5.52 -6.63
N CYS A 152 -1.50 4.63 -5.67
CA CYS A 152 -1.76 3.21 -5.85
C CYS A 152 -3.23 2.97 -6.24
N ARG A 153 -4.17 3.69 -5.60
CA ARG A 153 -5.61 3.59 -5.88
C ARG A 153 -5.98 4.13 -7.26
N GLU A 154 -5.41 5.26 -7.66
CA GLU A 154 -5.51 5.77 -9.04
C GLU A 154 -5.05 4.72 -10.05
N LEU A 155 -3.89 4.09 -9.82
CA LEU A 155 -3.32 3.09 -10.73
C LEU A 155 -4.12 1.78 -10.83
N ILE A 156 -4.93 1.43 -9.82
CA ILE A 156 -5.83 0.26 -9.87
C ILE A 156 -7.25 0.60 -10.34
N GLY A 157 -7.49 1.87 -10.69
CA GLY A 157 -8.76 2.38 -11.22
C GLY A 157 -9.82 2.66 -10.16
N GLU A 158 -9.41 2.96 -8.93
CA GLU A 158 -10.29 3.39 -7.84
C GLU A 158 -10.25 4.92 -7.66
N GLU A 159 -10.69 5.69 -8.66
CA GLU A 159 -10.59 7.16 -8.58
C GLU A 159 -11.59 7.81 -7.59
N HIS A 160 -12.66 7.13 -7.18
CA HIS A 160 -13.79 7.78 -6.49
C HIS A 160 -14.42 6.98 -5.34
N GLY A 161 -13.78 5.91 -4.87
CA GLY A 161 -14.28 5.17 -3.71
C GLY A 161 -14.07 6.01 -2.45
N LYS A 162 -15.11 6.71 -1.98
CA LYS A 162 -15.19 7.44 -0.71
C LYS A 162 -14.51 6.59 0.37
N TRP A 163 -13.26 6.91 0.66
CA TRP A 163 -12.48 6.16 1.64
C TRP A 163 -13.22 6.32 2.95
N ARG A 164 -13.83 5.23 3.44
CA ARG A 164 -14.20 5.16 4.85
C ARG A 164 -12.87 5.31 5.56
N ASP A 165 -12.78 6.38 6.31
CA ASP A 165 -11.61 6.80 7.04
C ASP A 165 -11.19 5.64 7.96
N THR A 166 -10.34 4.71 7.50
CA THR A 166 -9.94 3.55 8.31
C THR A 166 -9.09 3.97 9.50
N ARG A 167 -8.70 5.25 9.61
CA ARG A 167 -8.23 5.82 10.87
C ARG A 167 -9.29 5.73 11.98
N SER A 168 -10.58 5.78 11.64
CA SER A 168 -11.66 5.59 12.61
C SER A 168 -11.79 4.14 13.12
N ASP A 169 -11.35 3.14 12.34
CA ASP A 169 -11.37 1.73 12.77
C ASP A 169 -10.24 1.39 13.77
N PHE A 170 -9.22 2.25 13.87
CA PHE A 170 -8.21 2.22 14.94
C PHE A 170 -8.59 3.08 16.14
N SER A 171 -9.85 3.51 16.25
CA SER A 171 -10.39 3.97 17.53
C SER A 171 -10.41 2.77 18.48
N PHE A 172 -9.26 2.48 19.09
CA PHE A 172 -9.15 1.66 20.26
C PHE A 172 -10.27 2.09 21.18
N SER A 173 -11.12 1.15 21.56
CA SER A 173 -12.17 1.35 22.54
C SER A 173 -11.50 1.74 23.86
N SER A 174 -11.16 3.02 24.01
CA SER A 174 -10.77 3.65 25.27
C SER A 174 -12.00 3.81 26.16
N GLY A 175 -12.83 2.77 26.23
CA GLY A 175 -13.79 2.55 27.29
C GLY A 175 -13.03 2.09 28.52
N MET A 176 -12.18 2.95 29.07
CA MET A 176 -11.86 2.88 30.49
C MET A 176 -13.13 3.32 31.21
N GLU A 177 -13.97 2.35 31.57
CA GLU A 177 -14.98 2.54 32.61
C GLU A 177 -14.23 3.00 33.86
N THR A 178 -14.35 4.28 34.19
CA THR A 178 -13.93 4.80 35.47
C THR A 178 -14.78 4.11 36.54
N PRO A 179 -14.18 3.36 37.49
CA PRO A 179 -14.94 2.75 38.55
C PRO A 179 -15.63 3.84 39.38
N SER A 180 -16.96 3.80 39.44
CA SER A 180 -17.73 4.67 40.33
C SER A 180 -17.33 4.40 41.78
N PRO A 181 -17.04 5.45 42.58
CA PRO A 181 -16.73 5.27 43.98
C PRO A 181 -17.95 4.73 44.74
N PRO A 182 -17.76 3.81 45.72
CA PRO A 182 -18.85 3.34 46.56
C PRO A 182 -19.36 4.47 47.47
N ALA A 183 -20.68 4.49 47.64
CA ALA A 183 -21.42 5.43 48.49
C ALA A 183 -21.15 5.23 50.00
#